data_AF-A0A9X2UKW4-F1
#
_entry.id   AF-A0A9X2UKW4-F1
#
_cell.length_a   1.000
_cell.length_b   1.000
_cell.length_c   1.000
_cell.angle_alpha   90.00
_cell.angle_beta   90.00
_cell.angle_gamma   90.00
#
_symmetry.space_group_name_H-M   'P 1'
#
loop_
_entity.id
_entity.type
_entity.pdbx_description
1 polymer ?
#
loop_
_entity_poly.entity_id
_entity_poly.type
_entity_poly.pdbx_seq_one_letter_code
_entity_poly.pdbx_strand_id
1 'polypeptide(L)'
;MPTLDAPHPGSGTLHEPAPEAATVPEALVQDLWAQQRFDTEGLETTDGEPIAIRDPGRLNTDAGPDFQNAHVRIGGMDWRGQVEVHTTSGGWFRHDHHTDPRFNSVVLHVTLHADMWTGGLLRADESALPELALYPRLDTPLRELLYSFRTRADDDTLPCASRWDEVPSPIRTSWIRRLAQDRLTEKRDHLPDPSDTSPATILHERLFAGLGYAKNDAPMTTLARRTPPAVLRPLDTPPEREALLFGTAGLLPEPGDLLEADRPTADYTMALRDHFRRLQVRLDVRPMASTAWTFFRLRPNNFPPLRIAQAAAWYAEGVLLHEAPVSTLRTALGQDTPVATLREALAASPPAFWRTHYHLTKRAAEHNPSLGTSRRDTLLVNAVVPVLLQDADRRGNAAQADAALDVFRALPASQDRVVRRFQDLGTDPESAYDAQGLHELYKNYCSAGGCLDCQIGQHLLGD
;
A
#
# COMPACT_ATOMS: atom_id res chain seq x y z
N MET A 1 40.22 69.58 -4.12
CA MET A 1 39.27 69.12 -3.08
C MET A 1 37.89 69.61 -3.46
N PRO A 2 36.77 68.90 -3.23
CA PRO A 2 36.57 67.67 -2.42
C PRO A 2 35.88 66.53 -3.24
N THR A 3 36.14 65.25 -2.97
CA THR A 3 35.40 64.22 -2.18
C THR A 3 34.56 63.24 -3.01
N LEU A 4 34.69 61.96 -2.63
CA LEU A 4 33.92 60.78 -3.06
C LEU A 4 32.42 60.94 -2.84
N ASP A 5 31.62 60.25 -3.66
CA ASP A 5 30.39 59.61 -3.21
C ASP A 5 30.20 58.25 -3.89
N ALA A 6 29.90 57.24 -3.08
CA ALA A 6 29.61 55.87 -3.47
C ALA A 6 28.15 55.73 -3.93
N PRO A 7 27.83 54.86 -4.90
CA PRO A 7 26.44 54.52 -5.17
C PRO A 7 25.90 53.49 -4.16
N HIS A 8 24.73 53.80 -3.60
CA HIS A 8 23.89 52.97 -2.75
C HIS A 8 23.59 51.57 -3.33
N PRO A 9 23.35 50.54 -2.49
CA PRO A 9 22.78 49.27 -2.93
C PRO A 9 21.26 49.45 -3.12
N GLY A 10 20.84 49.68 -4.36
CA GLY A 10 19.44 49.62 -4.76
C GLY A 10 19.01 48.16 -4.96
N SER A 11 17.90 47.79 -4.34
CA SER A 11 17.21 46.50 -4.42
C SER A 11 17.10 45.97 -5.85
N GLY A 12 17.87 44.93 -6.17
CA GLY A 12 17.63 44.13 -7.36
C GLY A 12 16.44 43.21 -7.09
N THR A 13 15.23 43.64 -7.42
CA THR A 13 14.12 42.71 -7.64
C THR A 13 14.54 41.78 -8.77
N LEU A 14 14.82 40.52 -8.43
CA LEU A 14 15.08 39.45 -9.39
C LEU A 14 13.86 39.30 -10.29
N HIS A 15 13.97 39.75 -11.54
CA HIS A 15 12.99 39.42 -12.57
C HIS A 15 13.27 37.99 -13.05
N GLU A 16 12.55 37.01 -12.49
CA GLU A 16 12.41 35.71 -13.15
C GLU A 16 11.53 35.88 -14.41
N PRO A 17 11.82 35.16 -15.51
CA PRO A 17 10.90 35.10 -16.63
C PRO A 17 9.53 34.58 -16.17
N ALA A 18 8.46 35.04 -16.80
CA ALA A 18 7.11 34.56 -16.50
C ALA A 18 7.07 33.02 -16.56
N PRO A 19 6.37 32.36 -15.62
CA PRO A 19 6.36 30.90 -15.45
C PRO A 19 5.91 30.12 -16.69
N GLU A 20 5.32 30.79 -17.67
CA GLU A 20 4.96 30.24 -18.99
C GLU A 20 6.18 29.75 -19.81
N ALA A 21 7.41 30.15 -19.46
CA ALA A 21 8.62 29.81 -20.22
C ALA A 21 9.30 28.48 -19.82
N ALA A 22 8.87 27.80 -18.74
CA ALA A 22 9.41 26.50 -18.33
C ALA A 22 8.32 25.60 -17.74
N THR A 23 8.09 24.43 -18.33
CA THR A 23 7.12 23.44 -17.81
C THR A 23 7.58 22.92 -16.45
N VAL A 24 6.92 23.34 -15.37
CA VAL A 24 7.14 22.82 -14.02
C VAL A 24 6.36 21.52 -13.87
N PRO A 25 6.98 20.39 -13.47
CA PRO A 25 6.24 19.17 -13.19
C PRO A 25 5.46 19.31 -11.87
N GLU A 26 4.24 18.75 -11.79
CA GLU A 26 3.45 18.69 -10.55
C GLU A 26 4.20 17.95 -9.44
N ALA A 27 5.05 16.97 -9.79
CA ALA A 27 5.92 16.28 -8.86
C ALA A 27 6.89 17.21 -8.10
N LEU A 28 7.29 18.36 -8.67
CA LEU A 28 8.03 19.37 -7.91
C LEU A 28 7.14 20.01 -6.85
N VAL A 29 5.88 20.33 -7.18
CA VAL A 29 4.95 20.96 -6.24
C VAL A 29 4.63 20.00 -5.09
N GLN A 30 4.48 18.71 -5.40
CA GLN A 30 4.35 17.64 -4.40
C GLN A 30 5.59 17.57 -3.50
N ASP A 31 6.81 17.65 -4.05
CA ASP A 31 8.06 17.69 -3.27
C ASP A 31 8.13 18.93 -2.36
N LEU A 32 7.79 20.10 -2.89
CA LEU A 32 7.77 21.35 -2.11
C LEU A 32 6.80 21.25 -0.94
N TRP A 33 5.60 20.72 -1.16
CA TRP A 33 4.62 20.45 -0.11
C TRP A 33 5.13 19.41 0.89
N ALA A 34 5.55 18.23 0.44
CA ALA A 34 5.98 17.14 1.33
C ALA A 34 7.15 17.53 2.21
N GLN A 35 8.12 18.25 1.65
CA GLN A 35 9.35 18.67 2.32
C GLN A 35 9.23 20.06 2.98
N GLN A 36 8.06 20.71 2.85
CA GLN A 36 7.82 22.07 3.35
C GLN A 36 8.94 23.06 2.92
N ARG A 37 9.37 22.96 1.65
CA ARG A 37 10.47 23.79 1.08
C ARG A 37 9.98 25.16 0.62
N PHE A 38 9.32 25.87 1.51
CA PHE A 38 8.77 27.21 1.35
C PHE A 38 8.59 27.81 2.75
N ASP A 39 8.44 29.13 2.84
CA ASP A 39 8.18 29.80 4.10
C ASP A 39 6.78 29.40 4.62
N THR A 40 6.76 28.76 5.79
CA THR A 40 5.55 28.27 6.46
C THR A 40 5.02 29.24 7.52
N GLU A 41 5.70 30.36 7.78
CA GLU A 41 5.28 31.34 8.78
C GLU A 41 4.20 32.28 8.23
N GLY A 42 3.01 32.29 8.83
CA GLY A 42 1.93 33.19 8.40
C GLY A 42 1.37 32.83 7.01
N LEU A 43 1.19 31.54 6.73
CA LEU A 43 0.50 31.10 5.52
C LEU A 43 -0.96 31.57 5.54
N GLU A 44 -1.49 31.87 4.36
CA GLU A 44 -2.88 32.24 4.16
C GLU A 44 -3.44 31.51 2.94
N THR A 45 -4.73 31.23 2.94
CA THR A 45 -5.43 30.81 1.73
C THR A 45 -5.42 31.95 0.71
N THR A 46 -5.72 31.64 -0.53
CA THR A 46 -5.88 32.66 -1.59
C THR A 46 -7.00 33.66 -1.32
N ASP A 47 -7.93 33.33 -0.41
CA ASP A 47 -9.00 34.20 0.10
C ASP A 47 -8.65 34.88 1.45
N GLY A 48 -7.42 34.72 1.95
CA GLY A 48 -6.90 35.42 3.14
C GLY A 48 -7.18 34.74 4.48
N GLU A 49 -7.61 33.48 4.52
CA GLU A 49 -7.75 32.75 5.79
C GLU A 49 -6.40 32.21 6.27
N PRO A 50 -6.01 32.40 7.54
CA PRO A 50 -4.72 31.93 8.02
C PRO A 50 -4.62 30.39 8.01
N ILE A 51 -3.50 29.86 7.55
CA ILE A 51 -3.19 28.43 7.49
C ILE A 51 -2.04 28.12 8.46
N ALA A 52 -2.17 27.03 9.22
CA ALA A 52 -1.06 26.41 9.94
C ALA A 52 -0.99 24.92 9.58
N ILE A 53 0.13 24.50 9.01
CA ILE A 53 0.37 23.10 8.65
C ILE A 53 0.87 22.37 9.90
N ARG A 54 0.12 21.37 10.37
CA ARG A 54 0.53 20.52 11.50
C ARG A 54 1.19 19.23 11.02
N ASP A 55 0.68 18.68 9.93
CA ASP A 55 1.21 17.52 9.22
C ASP A 55 0.82 17.66 7.72
N PRO A 56 1.78 17.68 6.77
CA PRO A 56 1.46 17.75 5.34
C PRO A 56 0.75 16.50 4.80
N GLY A 57 0.69 15.42 5.58
CA GLY A 57 0.14 14.13 5.19
C GLY A 57 1.17 13.26 4.49
N ARG A 58 0.72 12.10 3.99
CA ARG A 58 1.55 11.11 3.31
C ARG A 58 1.23 11.08 1.82
N LEU A 59 2.26 11.18 0.98
CA LEU A 59 2.10 11.09 -0.48
C LEU A 59 1.37 9.78 -0.86
N ASN A 60 0.32 9.92 -1.66
CA ASN A 60 -0.47 8.86 -2.24
C ASN A 60 0.08 8.51 -3.61
N THR A 61 0.53 7.26 -3.79
CA THR A 61 0.99 6.77 -5.11
C THR A 61 -0.09 5.97 -5.86
N ASP A 62 -1.30 5.91 -5.30
CA ASP A 62 -2.46 5.22 -5.86
C ASP A 62 -3.51 6.23 -6.36
N ALA A 63 -4.70 5.76 -6.76
CA ALA A 63 -5.76 6.64 -7.23
C ALA A 63 -6.39 7.47 -6.09
N GLY A 64 -6.83 8.68 -6.41
CA GLY A 64 -7.41 9.63 -5.46
C GLY A 64 -6.47 10.81 -5.23
N PRO A 65 -6.69 11.59 -4.16
CA PRO A 65 -5.89 12.79 -3.92
C PRO A 65 -4.42 12.52 -3.63
N ASP A 66 -3.56 13.50 -3.90
CA ASP A 66 -2.10 13.38 -3.81
C ASP A 66 -1.54 13.10 -2.42
N PHE A 67 -2.16 13.57 -1.34
CA PHE A 67 -1.67 13.36 0.03
C PHE A 67 -2.79 12.94 0.97
N GLN A 68 -2.53 11.91 1.78
CA GLN A 68 -3.47 11.34 2.72
C GLN A 68 -3.21 11.73 4.17
N ASN A 69 -4.28 11.94 4.92
CA ASN A 69 -4.27 12.21 6.36
C ASN A 69 -3.45 13.45 6.77
N ALA A 70 -3.48 14.51 5.94
CA ALA A 70 -2.93 15.80 6.31
C ALA A 70 -3.71 16.39 7.50
N HIS A 71 -3.01 17.12 8.36
CA HIS A 71 -3.58 17.89 9.45
C HIS A 71 -3.19 19.36 9.26
N VAL A 72 -4.17 20.18 8.90
CA VAL A 72 -4.01 21.62 8.71
C VAL A 72 -5.03 22.37 9.55
N ARG A 73 -4.66 23.53 10.09
CA ARG A 73 -5.61 24.47 10.67
C ARG A 73 -5.83 25.59 9.68
N ILE A 74 -7.08 25.83 9.29
CA ILE A 74 -7.46 26.91 8.37
C ILE A 74 -8.45 27.81 9.10
N GLY A 75 -8.15 29.11 9.16
CA GLY A 75 -8.82 30.05 10.05
C GLY A 75 -8.69 29.60 11.51
N GLY A 76 -9.83 29.32 12.14
CA GLY A 76 -9.90 28.80 13.51
C GLY A 76 -10.15 27.30 13.64
N MET A 77 -10.24 26.56 12.53
CA MET A 77 -10.69 25.15 12.53
C MET A 77 -9.57 24.18 12.17
N ASP A 78 -9.46 23.08 12.92
CA ASP A 78 -8.57 21.97 12.58
C ASP A 78 -9.26 21.01 11.61
N TRP A 79 -8.60 20.80 10.48
CA TRP A 79 -9.01 19.88 9.44
C TRP A 79 -8.09 18.67 9.41
N ARG A 80 -8.69 17.50 9.26
CA ARG A 80 -8.00 16.25 8.92
C ARG A 80 -8.60 15.70 7.65
N GLY A 81 -7.79 15.55 6.62
CA GLY A 81 -8.27 15.12 5.32
C GLY A 81 -7.15 14.96 4.32
N GLN A 82 -7.52 15.08 3.04
CA GLN A 82 -6.59 14.91 1.94
C GLN A 82 -6.07 16.27 1.45
N VAL A 83 -4.90 16.29 0.82
CA VAL A 83 -4.40 17.46 0.09
C VAL A 83 -4.22 17.06 -1.36
N GLU A 84 -4.65 17.95 -2.26
CA GLU A 84 -4.47 17.78 -3.70
C GLU A 84 -3.50 18.83 -4.23
N VAL A 85 -2.60 18.46 -5.13
CA VAL A 85 -1.54 19.33 -5.62
C VAL A 85 -1.64 19.51 -7.13
N HIS A 86 -1.51 20.75 -7.60
CA HIS A 86 -1.43 21.04 -9.02
C HIS A 86 -0.41 22.13 -9.31
N THR A 87 -0.03 22.29 -10.58
CA THR A 87 0.77 23.45 -11.00
C THR A 87 -0.03 24.74 -10.94
N THR A 88 -1.30 24.70 -11.34
CA THR A 88 -2.23 25.85 -11.32
C THR A 88 -3.61 25.47 -10.79
N SER A 89 -4.37 26.46 -10.34
CA SER A 89 -5.73 26.29 -9.78
C SER A 89 -6.66 25.53 -10.74
N GLY A 90 -6.62 25.84 -12.03
CA GLY A 90 -7.41 25.18 -13.08
C GLY A 90 -7.11 23.68 -13.27
N GLY A 91 -6.03 23.15 -12.68
CA GLY A 91 -5.76 21.70 -12.65
C GLY A 91 -6.92 20.90 -12.05
N TRP A 92 -7.58 21.46 -11.05
CA TRP A 92 -8.76 20.86 -10.40
C TRP A 92 -9.89 20.52 -11.38
N PHE A 93 -10.14 21.39 -12.37
CA PHE A 93 -11.16 21.16 -13.39
C PHE A 93 -10.63 20.31 -14.54
N ARG A 94 -9.37 20.53 -14.97
CA ARG A 94 -8.74 19.76 -16.06
C ARG A 94 -8.69 18.26 -15.78
N HIS A 95 -8.59 17.87 -14.51
CA HIS A 95 -8.56 16.49 -14.06
C HIS A 95 -9.91 15.97 -13.56
N ASP A 96 -11.00 16.72 -13.81
CA ASP A 96 -12.38 16.36 -13.45
C ASP A 96 -12.63 16.12 -11.94
N HIS A 97 -11.72 16.57 -11.06
CA HIS A 97 -11.84 16.39 -9.60
C HIS A 97 -13.09 17.04 -9.02
N HIS A 98 -13.51 18.17 -9.59
CA HIS A 98 -14.76 18.86 -9.27
C HIS A 98 -16.02 18.00 -9.49
N THR A 99 -15.94 16.86 -10.18
CA THR A 99 -17.08 15.94 -10.40
C THR A 99 -16.92 14.60 -9.71
N ASP A 100 -15.77 14.35 -9.07
CA ASP A 100 -15.43 13.06 -8.49
C ASP A 100 -15.59 13.07 -6.96
N PRO A 101 -16.59 12.34 -6.40
CA PRO A 101 -16.83 12.32 -4.96
C PRO A 101 -15.65 11.87 -4.10
N ARG A 102 -14.64 11.18 -4.67
CA ARG A 102 -13.42 10.80 -3.95
C ARG A 102 -12.63 12.03 -3.47
N PHE A 103 -12.73 13.13 -4.21
CA PHE A 103 -12.04 14.38 -3.93
C PHE A 103 -12.81 15.30 -2.96
N ASN A 104 -14.01 14.92 -2.53
CA ASN A 104 -14.75 15.64 -1.48
C ASN A 104 -14.01 15.62 -0.12
N SER A 105 -13.07 14.70 0.05
CA SER A 105 -12.22 14.60 1.24
C SER A 105 -10.98 15.53 1.23
N VAL A 106 -10.75 16.27 0.14
CA VAL A 106 -9.65 17.22 0.02
C VAL A 106 -9.94 18.46 0.87
N VAL A 107 -9.13 18.71 1.88
CA VAL A 107 -9.31 19.86 2.80
C VAL A 107 -8.55 21.10 2.36
N LEU A 108 -7.52 20.94 1.53
CA LEU A 108 -6.72 22.02 0.99
C LEU A 108 -6.21 21.64 -0.41
N HIS A 109 -6.35 22.55 -1.36
CA HIS A 109 -5.71 22.47 -2.67
C HIS A 109 -4.41 23.27 -2.64
N VAL A 110 -3.29 22.68 -3.05
CA VAL A 110 -1.99 23.33 -3.03
C VAL A 110 -1.52 23.50 -4.46
N THR A 111 -1.25 24.74 -4.85
CA THR A 111 -0.82 25.06 -6.21
C THR A 111 0.52 25.74 -6.21
N LEU A 112 1.28 25.61 -7.30
CA LEU A 112 2.45 26.44 -7.48
C LEU A 112 2.04 27.89 -7.75
N HIS A 113 1.15 28.09 -8.72
CA HIS A 113 0.66 29.41 -9.13
C HIS A 113 -0.87 29.47 -9.11
N ALA A 114 -1.38 30.61 -8.69
CA ALA A 114 -2.77 31.00 -8.89
C ALA A 114 -3.06 31.24 -10.40
N ASP A 115 -4.26 30.88 -10.87
CA ASP A 115 -4.78 31.24 -12.19
C ASP A 115 -6.22 31.80 -12.11
N MET A 116 -6.95 31.89 -13.23
CA MET A 116 -8.31 32.47 -13.24
C MET A 116 -9.33 31.74 -12.35
N TRP A 117 -9.02 30.52 -11.89
CA TRP A 117 -9.88 29.71 -11.01
C TRP A 117 -9.59 29.90 -9.51
N THR A 118 -8.55 30.66 -9.16
CA THR A 118 -8.14 30.89 -7.77
C THR A 118 -9.25 31.49 -6.91
N GLY A 119 -9.41 30.96 -5.69
CA GLY A 119 -10.43 31.41 -4.71
C GLY A 119 -11.87 31.03 -5.08
N GLY A 120 -12.08 30.28 -6.16
CA GLY A 120 -13.40 29.90 -6.68
C GLY A 120 -13.61 28.40 -6.85
N LEU A 121 -12.78 27.58 -6.20
CA LEU A 121 -12.78 26.13 -6.38
C LEU A 121 -13.92 25.47 -5.60
N LEU A 122 -14.64 24.55 -6.25
CA LEU A 122 -15.73 23.79 -5.68
C LEU A 122 -15.47 22.29 -5.81
N ARG A 123 -15.82 21.53 -4.77
CA ARG A 123 -15.84 20.06 -4.80
C ARG A 123 -17.13 19.56 -5.48
N ALA A 124 -17.25 18.24 -5.66
CA ALA A 124 -18.42 17.64 -6.29
C ALA A 124 -19.71 17.78 -5.47
N ASP A 125 -19.59 18.06 -4.16
CA ASP A 125 -20.72 18.39 -3.28
C ASP A 125 -20.98 19.91 -3.17
N GLU A 126 -20.42 20.71 -4.08
CA GLU A 126 -20.54 22.18 -4.14
C GLU A 126 -19.92 22.92 -2.94
N SER A 127 -19.20 22.22 -2.06
CA SER A 127 -18.46 22.87 -0.98
C SER A 127 -17.22 23.62 -1.51
N ALA A 128 -16.93 24.79 -0.93
CA ALA A 128 -15.75 25.58 -1.26
C ALA A 128 -14.46 24.87 -0.83
N LEU A 129 -13.46 24.88 -1.70
CA LEU A 129 -12.16 24.26 -1.48
C LEU A 129 -11.11 25.36 -1.23
N PRO A 130 -10.58 25.48 0.00
CA PRO A 130 -9.48 26.38 0.29
C PRO A 130 -8.25 26.05 -0.57
N GLU A 131 -7.56 27.08 -1.03
CA GLU A 131 -6.36 26.95 -1.85
C GLU A 131 -5.17 27.69 -1.22
N LEU A 132 -3.97 27.09 -1.30
CA LEU A 132 -2.70 27.71 -0.95
C LEU A 132 -1.79 27.76 -2.19
N ALA A 133 -1.31 28.94 -2.56
CA ALA A 133 -0.31 29.13 -3.62
C ALA A 133 1.10 29.18 -3.04
N LEU A 134 2.00 28.30 -3.50
CA LEU A 134 3.36 28.16 -2.97
C LEU A 134 4.35 29.17 -3.55
N TYR A 135 4.20 29.59 -4.82
CA TYR A 135 5.21 30.44 -5.49
C TYR A 135 5.55 31.73 -4.71
N PRO A 136 4.57 32.47 -4.15
CA PRO A 136 4.86 33.66 -3.34
C PRO A 136 5.61 33.37 -2.03
N ARG A 137 5.73 32.11 -1.61
CA ARG A 137 6.35 31.67 -0.36
C ARG A 137 7.68 30.94 -0.59
N LEU A 138 8.22 30.90 -1.80
CA LEU A 138 9.49 30.26 -2.08
C LEU A 138 10.67 31.16 -1.66
N ASP A 139 11.49 30.68 -0.72
CA ASP A 139 12.73 31.36 -0.32
C ASP A 139 13.91 31.06 -1.27
N THR A 140 13.78 30.00 -2.06
CA THR A 140 14.76 29.60 -3.09
C THR A 140 14.16 29.87 -4.47
N PRO A 141 14.93 30.46 -5.42
CA PRO A 141 14.45 30.70 -6.77
C PRO A 141 13.88 29.44 -7.43
N LEU A 142 12.73 29.56 -8.12
CA LEU A 142 12.05 28.39 -8.71
C LEU A 142 12.95 27.65 -9.71
N ARG A 143 13.79 28.37 -10.47
CA ARG A 143 14.77 27.76 -11.38
C ARG A 143 15.80 26.86 -10.66
N GLU A 144 16.18 27.23 -9.44
CA GLU A 144 17.14 26.49 -8.64
C GLU A 144 16.47 25.28 -7.99
N LEU A 145 15.22 25.46 -7.51
CA LEU A 145 14.38 24.35 -7.06
C LEU A 145 14.16 23.34 -8.17
N LEU A 146 13.81 23.78 -9.39
CA LEU A 146 13.66 22.95 -10.59
C LEU A 146 14.96 22.24 -10.97
N TYR A 147 16.09 22.95 -10.97
CA TYR A 147 17.39 22.35 -11.24
C TYR A 147 17.69 21.28 -10.19
N SER A 148 17.60 21.61 -8.90
CA SER A 148 17.82 20.67 -7.80
C SER A 148 16.88 19.46 -7.88
N PHE A 149 15.64 19.64 -8.31
CA PHE A 149 14.66 18.58 -8.47
C PHE A 149 14.97 17.66 -9.66
N ARG A 150 15.42 18.23 -10.79
CA ARG A 150 15.77 17.47 -12.00
C ARG A 150 17.16 16.84 -11.94
N THR A 151 18.07 17.41 -11.14
CA THR A 151 19.44 16.92 -10.94
C THR A 151 19.63 16.20 -9.62
N ARG A 152 18.59 16.15 -8.76
CA ARG A 152 18.43 15.05 -7.81
C ARG A 152 18.51 13.78 -8.66
N ALA A 153 19.41 12.88 -8.31
CA ALA A 153 19.41 11.56 -8.92
C ALA A 153 17.96 11.02 -8.86
N ASP A 154 17.42 10.57 -9.99
CA ASP A 154 15.99 10.30 -10.23
C ASP A 154 15.23 9.73 -9.01
N ASP A 155 13.91 9.89 -8.94
CA ASP A 155 13.02 9.24 -7.94
C ASP A 155 13.15 7.68 -7.93
N ASP A 156 13.82 7.12 -8.93
CA ASP A 156 14.24 5.73 -9.02
C ASP A 156 15.63 5.42 -8.44
N THR A 157 16.49 6.41 -8.29
CA THR A 157 17.88 6.28 -7.87
C THR A 157 18.01 6.48 -6.37
N LEU A 158 18.56 5.47 -5.68
CA LEU A 158 18.77 5.52 -4.23
C LEU A 158 19.77 6.63 -3.87
N PRO A 159 19.63 7.35 -2.73
CA PRO A 159 20.51 8.48 -2.39
C PRO A 159 22.01 8.14 -2.41
N CYS A 160 22.35 6.91 -2.02
CA CYS A 160 23.72 6.39 -2.00
C CYS A 160 24.13 5.63 -3.27
N ALA A 161 23.29 5.57 -4.32
CA ALA A 161 23.51 4.72 -5.48
C ALA A 161 24.84 4.98 -6.19
N SER A 162 25.19 6.25 -6.43
CA SER A 162 26.42 6.62 -7.14
C SER A 162 27.70 6.27 -6.38
N ARG A 163 27.60 6.10 -5.06
CA ARG A 163 28.70 5.77 -4.15
C ARG A 163 28.51 4.40 -3.49
N TRP A 164 27.61 3.58 -4.03
CA TRP A 164 27.19 2.32 -3.39
C TRP A 164 28.36 1.35 -3.21
N ASP A 165 29.28 1.33 -4.17
CA ASP A 165 30.47 0.48 -4.18
C ASP A 165 31.61 0.97 -3.29
N GLU A 166 31.53 2.20 -2.78
CA GLU A 166 32.46 2.68 -1.76
C GLU A 166 32.19 2.00 -0.41
N VAL A 167 30.98 1.50 -0.17
CA VAL A 167 30.63 0.80 1.07
C VAL A 167 30.99 -0.69 0.96
N PRO A 168 31.87 -1.21 1.84
CA PRO A 168 32.24 -2.63 1.84
C PRO A 168 31.02 -3.56 1.91
N SER A 169 31.01 -4.59 1.06
CA SER A 169 29.93 -5.58 1.01
C SER A 169 29.52 -6.16 2.38
N PRO A 170 30.44 -6.50 3.30
CA PRO A 170 30.06 -6.96 4.65
C PRO A 170 29.24 -5.96 5.47
N ILE A 171 29.50 -4.66 5.31
CA ILE A 171 28.73 -3.59 5.98
C ILE A 171 27.33 -3.54 5.38
N ARG A 172 27.21 -3.54 4.04
CA ARG A 172 25.91 -3.54 3.35
C ARG A 172 25.06 -4.75 3.78
N THR A 173 25.63 -5.96 3.69
CA THR A 173 24.92 -7.21 4.00
C THR A 173 24.52 -7.30 5.48
N SER A 174 25.41 -6.93 6.41
CA SER A 174 25.07 -6.96 7.85
C SER A 174 23.96 -5.98 8.20
N TRP A 175 23.98 -4.78 7.63
CA TRP A 175 22.92 -3.79 7.81
C TRP A 175 21.58 -4.26 7.25
N ILE A 176 21.57 -4.76 6.01
CA ILE A 176 20.36 -5.32 5.37
C ILE A 176 19.76 -6.44 6.22
N ARG A 177 20.60 -7.36 6.73
CA ARG A 177 20.14 -8.47 7.58
C ARG A 177 19.62 -8.02 8.94
N ARG A 178 20.18 -6.95 9.50
CA ARG A 178 19.65 -6.32 10.73
C ARG A 178 18.27 -5.72 10.47
N LEU A 179 18.12 -4.97 9.38
CA LEU A 179 16.84 -4.38 8.99
C LEU A 179 15.78 -5.44 8.67
N ALA A 180 16.17 -6.59 8.11
CA ALA A 180 15.27 -7.72 7.93
C ALA A 180 14.73 -8.25 9.28
N GLN A 181 15.59 -8.33 10.31
CA GLN A 181 15.19 -8.71 11.66
C GLN A 181 14.24 -7.68 12.28
N ASP A 182 14.58 -6.39 12.16
CA ASP A 182 13.77 -5.29 12.70
C ASP A 182 12.37 -5.32 12.07
N ARG A 183 12.28 -5.42 10.74
CA ARG A 183 11.01 -5.53 10.00
C ARG A 183 10.19 -6.75 10.40
N LEU A 184 10.82 -7.89 10.64
CA LEU A 184 10.14 -9.11 11.05
C LEU A 184 9.59 -9.00 12.47
N THR A 185 10.39 -8.43 13.38
CA THR A 185 10.02 -8.12 14.75
C THR A 185 8.82 -7.17 14.77
N GLU A 186 8.88 -6.09 13.99
CA GLU A 186 7.79 -5.15 13.82
C GLU A 186 6.50 -5.85 13.32
N LYS A 187 6.60 -6.68 12.28
CA LYS A 187 5.43 -7.43 11.76
C LYS A 187 4.81 -8.36 12.80
N ARG A 188 5.62 -9.01 13.62
CA ARG A 188 5.15 -9.88 14.71
C ARG A 188 4.47 -9.05 15.79
N ASP A 189 5.07 -7.93 16.20
CA ASP A 189 4.59 -7.09 17.30
C ASP A 189 3.29 -6.34 16.94
N HIS A 190 3.05 -6.12 15.65
CA HIS A 190 1.79 -5.58 15.14
C HIS A 190 0.65 -6.62 15.03
N LEU A 191 0.91 -7.91 15.29
CA LEU A 191 -0.16 -8.90 15.36
C LEU A 191 -1.01 -8.66 16.62
N PRO A 192 -2.33 -8.88 16.55
CA PRO A 192 -3.19 -8.78 17.72
C PRO A 192 -2.67 -9.63 18.90
N ASP A 193 -2.96 -9.19 20.12
CA ASP A 193 -2.60 -9.97 21.30
C ASP A 193 -3.35 -11.31 21.26
N PRO A 194 -2.64 -12.45 21.32
CA PRO A 194 -3.25 -13.76 21.22
C PRO A 194 -4.02 -14.18 22.48
N SER A 195 -4.03 -13.36 23.54
CA SER A 195 -4.95 -13.48 24.69
C SER A 195 -6.36 -12.96 24.36
N ASP A 196 -6.46 -11.97 23.47
CA ASP A 196 -7.72 -11.38 23.02
C ASP A 196 -8.24 -12.04 21.74
N THR A 197 -7.33 -12.45 20.84
CA THR A 197 -7.68 -13.01 19.53
C THR A 197 -7.03 -14.38 19.33
N SER A 198 -7.81 -15.40 18.96
CA SER A 198 -7.23 -16.74 18.80
C SER A 198 -6.19 -16.78 17.66
N PRO A 199 -5.07 -17.53 17.80
CA PRO A 199 -4.04 -17.63 16.75
C PRO A 199 -4.58 -18.08 15.38
N ALA A 200 -5.62 -18.91 15.36
CA ALA A 200 -6.29 -19.31 14.12
C ALA A 200 -7.01 -18.14 13.42
N THR A 201 -7.59 -17.21 14.20
CA THR A 201 -8.23 -15.99 13.68
C THR A 201 -7.18 -15.00 13.17
N ILE A 202 -6.09 -14.81 13.93
CA ILE A 202 -4.96 -13.98 13.48
C ILE A 202 -4.42 -14.50 12.15
N LEU A 203 -4.14 -15.80 12.06
CA LEU A 203 -3.64 -16.41 10.82
C LEU A 203 -4.63 -16.26 9.65
N HIS A 204 -5.92 -16.48 9.91
CA HIS A 204 -6.97 -16.29 8.91
C HIS A 204 -6.95 -14.86 8.35
N GLU A 205 -6.95 -13.84 9.22
CA GLU A 205 -6.90 -12.43 8.79
C GLU A 205 -5.64 -12.14 7.97
N ARG A 206 -4.47 -12.60 8.43
CA ARG A 206 -3.19 -12.37 7.73
C ARG A 206 -3.12 -13.06 6.37
N LEU A 207 -3.66 -14.27 6.25
CA LEU A 207 -3.72 -15.00 4.98
C LEU A 207 -4.66 -14.32 3.99
N PHE A 208 -5.83 -13.87 4.45
CA PHE A 208 -6.78 -13.14 3.62
C PHE A 208 -6.16 -11.81 3.14
N ALA A 209 -5.59 -11.02 4.05
CA ALA A 209 -4.89 -9.79 3.74
C ALA A 209 -3.83 -10.01 2.63
N GLY A 210 -2.99 -11.03 2.80
CA GLY A 210 -1.95 -11.38 1.82
C GLY A 210 -2.44 -11.85 0.44
N LEU A 211 -3.69 -12.33 0.33
CA LEU A 211 -4.34 -12.61 -0.96
C LEU A 211 -4.73 -11.33 -1.70
N GLY A 212 -4.96 -10.23 -0.96
CA GLY A 212 -5.38 -8.94 -1.49
C GLY A 212 -4.30 -8.14 -2.22
N TYR A 213 -3.01 -8.46 -2.04
CA TYR A 213 -1.89 -7.61 -2.47
C TYR A 213 -2.01 -6.18 -1.88
N ALA A 214 -1.08 -5.26 -2.22
CA ALA A 214 -1.16 -3.88 -1.77
C ALA A 214 -2.53 -3.21 -2.04
N LYS A 215 -3.15 -3.49 -3.20
CA LYS A 215 -4.40 -2.83 -3.63
C LYS A 215 -5.67 -3.30 -2.93
N ASN A 216 -5.71 -4.56 -2.46
CA ASN A 216 -6.91 -5.14 -1.84
C ASN A 216 -6.62 -5.78 -0.47
N ASP A 217 -5.48 -5.46 0.17
CA ASP A 217 -5.15 -5.92 1.52
C ASP A 217 -6.22 -5.50 2.55
N ALA A 218 -6.60 -4.22 2.54
CA ALA A 218 -7.62 -3.66 3.43
C ALA A 218 -9.03 -4.27 3.25
N PRO A 219 -9.60 -4.35 2.02
CA PRO A 219 -10.89 -5.01 1.83
C PRO A 219 -10.84 -6.51 2.14
N MET A 220 -9.75 -7.22 1.82
CA MET A 220 -9.60 -8.63 2.22
C MET A 220 -9.52 -8.81 3.74
N THR A 221 -8.81 -7.92 4.45
CA THR A 221 -8.76 -7.91 5.92
C THR A 221 -10.14 -7.67 6.51
N THR A 222 -10.89 -6.72 5.95
CA THR A 222 -12.27 -6.43 6.37
C THR A 222 -13.18 -7.64 6.15
N LEU A 223 -13.05 -8.30 5.00
CA LEU A 223 -13.78 -9.53 4.71
C LEU A 223 -13.48 -10.62 5.73
N ALA A 224 -12.19 -10.87 6.00
CA ALA A 224 -11.74 -11.87 6.97
C ALA A 224 -12.34 -11.66 8.37
N ARG A 225 -12.32 -10.41 8.85
CA ARG A 225 -12.91 -10.04 10.14
C ARG A 225 -14.42 -10.26 10.20
N ARG A 226 -15.13 -10.06 9.08
CA ARG A 226 -16.58 -10.31 8.99
C ARG A 226 -16.93 -11.78 8.81
N THR A 227 -15.97 -12.61 8.40
CA THR A 227 -16.14 -14.06 8.21
C THR A 227 -15.08 -14.84 9.00
N PRO A 228 -15.02 -14.72 10.33
CA PRO A 228 -13.98 -15.37 11.12
C PRO A 228 -14.09 -16.90 11.03
N PRO A 229 -13.05 -17.66 11.43
CA PRO A 229 -13.07 -19.12 11.35
C PRO A 229 -14.29 -19.78 12.02
N ALA A 230 -14.78 -19.20 13.12
CA ALA A 230 -15.98 -19.68 13.82
C ALA A 230 -17.26 -19.63 12.97
N VAL A 231 -17.31 -18.76 11.96
CA VAL A 231 -18.44 -18.63 11.03
C VAL A 231 -18.24 -19.51 9.79
N LEU A 232 -17.01 -19.64 9.29
CA LEU A 232 -16.73 -20.39 8.06
C LEU A 232 -16.64 -21.91 8.24
N ARG A 233 -16.13 -22.38 9.39
CA ARG A 233 -15.96 -23.83 9.66
C ARG A 233 -17.27 -24.61 9.76
N PRO A 234 -18.34 -24.09 10.39
CA PRO A 234 -19.61 -24.81 10.47
C PRO A 234 -20.36 -24.91 9.14
N LEU A 235 -19.91 -24.27 8.07
CA LEU A 235 -20.54 -24.39 6.76
C LEU A 235 -20.17 -25.72 6.13
N ASP A 236 -21.17 -26.49 5.72
CA ASP A 236 -21.02 -27.90 5.33
C ASP A 236 -20.41 -28.05 3.93
N THR A 237 -20.68 -27.09 3.03
CA THR A 237 -20.37 -27.25 1.60
C THR A 237 -19.51 -26.11 1.04
N PRO A 238 -18.64 -26.37 0.03
CA PRO A 238 -17.88 -25.32 -0.65
C PRO A 238 -18.74 -24.17 -1.21
N PRO A 239 -19.91 -24.42 -1.85
CA PRO A 239 -20.77 -23.34 -2.34
C PRO A 239 -21.31 -22.42 -1.24
N GLU A 240 -21.58 -22.93 -0.03
CA GLU A 240 -22.01 -22.07 1.08
C GLU A 240 -20.89 -21.15 1.57
N ARG A 241 -19.64 -21.62 1.58
CA ARG A 241 -18.48 -20.81 1.95
C ARG A 241 -18.21 -19.73 0.91
N GLU A 242 -18.26 -20.10 -0.37
CA GLU A 242 -18.17 -19.14 -1.48
C GLU A 242 -19.30 -18.11 -1.40
N ALA A 243 -20.54 -18.55 -1.21
CA ALA A 243 -21.70 -17.67 -1.11
C ALA A 243 -21.57 -16.68 0.05
N LEU A 244 -21.18 -17.16 1.24
CA LEU A 244 -20.95 -16.28 2.39
C LEU A 244 -19.88 -15.24 2.09
N LEU A 245 -18.73 -15.68 1.57
CA LEU A 245 -17.60 -14.78 1.32
C LEU A 245 -17.91 -13.76 0.21
N PHE A 246 -18.45 -14.19 -0.94
CA PHE A 246 -18.78 -13.27 -2.03
C PHE A 246 -19.90 -12.30 -1.66
N GLY A 247 -20.92 -12.78 -0.94
CA GLY A 247 -22.00 -11.93 -0.49
C GLY A 247 -21.55 -10.92 0.56
N THR A 248 -20.72 -11.36 1.51
CA THR A 248 -20.11 -10.46 2.51
C THR A 248 -19.19 -9.43 1.84
N ALA A 249 -18.45 -9.83 0.81
CA ALA A 249 -17.63 -8.92 0.01
C ALA A 249 -18.46 -7.90 -0.80
N GLY A 250 -19.78 -8.10 -0.95
CA GLY A 250 -20.61 -7.28 -1.82
C GLY A 250 -20.28 -7.49 -3.31
N LEU A 251 -19.78 -8.68 -3.67
CA LEU A 251 -19.31 -9.00 -5.02
C LEU A 251 -20.20 -10.01 -5.76
N LEU A 252 -21.33 -10.42 -5.18
CA LEU A 252 -22.34 -11.19 -5.89
C LEU A 252 -23.09 -10.28 -6.87
N PRO A 253 -23.04 -10.56 -8.19
CA PRO A 253 -23.77 -9.77 -9.18
C PRO A 253 -25.28 -9.76 -8.96
N GLU A 254 -25.94 -8.70 -9.43
CA GLU A 254 -27.39 -8.66 -9.54
C GLU A 254 -27.86 -9.44 -10.78
N PRO A 255 -29.11 -9.93 -10.83
CA PRO A 255 -29.62 -10.65 -12.00
C PRO A 255 -29.48 -9.88 -13.32
N GLY A 256 -29.56 -8.55 -13.27
CA GLY A 256 -29.36 -7.69 -14.44
C GLY A 256 -27.93 -7.69 -14.98
N ASP A 257 -26.93 -7.96 -14.14
CA ASP A 257 -25.52 -8.03 -14.54
C ASP A 257 -25.17 -9.33 -15.29
N LEU A 258 -26.10 -10.29 -15.31
CA LEU A 258 -25.93 -11.64 -15.88
C LEU A 258 -26.67 -11.82 -17.21
N LEU A 259 -27.25 -10.76 -17.78
CA LEU A 259 -28.03 -10.82 -19.02
C LEU A 259 -27.20 -11.31 -20.23
N GLU A 260 -25.90 -10.98 -20.25
CA GLU A 260 -24.96 -11.40 -21.30
C GLU A 260 -24.14 -12.63 -20.92
N ALA A 261 -24.32 -13.16 -19.70
CA ALA A 261 -23.58 -14.31 -19.21
C ALA A 261 -24.06 -15.60 -19.92
N ASP A 262 -23.15 -16.53 -20.17
CA ASP A 262 -23.53 -17.87 -20.61
C ASP A 262 -24.25 -18.62 -19.48
N ARG A 263 -25.12 -19.58 -19.87
CA ARG A 263 -26.02 -20.26 -18.92
C ARG A 263 -25.30 -20.86 -17.69
N PRO A 264 -24.17 -21.57 -17.82
CA PRO A 264 -23.47 -22.12 -16.66
C PRO A 264 -22.97 -21.04 -15.69
N THR A 265 -22.53 -19.89 -16.20
CA THR A 265 -22.09 -18.76 -15.37
C THR A 265 -23.26 -18.16 -14.62
N ALA A 266 -24.38 -17.92 -15.31
CA ALA A 266 -25.59 -17.42 -14.67
C ALA A 266 -26.10 -18.38 -13.59
N ASP A 267 -26.15 -19.68 -13.86
CA ASP A 267 -26.62 -20.69 -12.91
C ASP A 267 -25.72 -20.80 -11.66
N TYR A 268 -24.39 -20.82 -11.84
CA TYR A 268 -23.44 -20.85 -10.73
C TYR A 268 -23.57 -19.60 -9.85
N THR A 269 -23.60 -18.42 -10.46
CA THR A 269 -23.68 -17.15 -9.72
C THR A 269 -25.02 -16.99 -9.02
N MET A 270 -26.14 -17.36 -9.66
CA MET A 270 -27.46 -17.31 -9.04
C MET A 270 -27.59 -18.30 -7.88
N ALA A 271 -26.99 -19.49 -7.98
CA ALA A 271 -26.94 -20.44 -6.87
C ALA A 271 -26.22 -19.82 -5.65
N LEU A 272 -25.04 -19.21 -5.85
CA LEU A 272 -24.33 -18.52 -4.78
C LEU A 272 -25.17 -17.40 -4.15
N ARG A 273 -25.90 -16.63 -4.97
CA ARG A 273 -26.81 -15.58 -4.51
C ARG A 273 -27.92 -16.12 -3.61
N ASP A 274 -28.54 -17.23 -4.01
CA ASP A 274 -29.61 -17.84 -3.22
C ASP A 274 -29.10 -18.47 -1.92
N HIS A 275 -27.90 -19.08 -1.93
CA HIS A 275 -27.24 -19.50 -0.71
C HIS A 275 -26.95 -18.32 0.22
N PHE A 276 -26.40 -17.22 -0.31
CA PHE A 276 -26.05 -16.06 0.50
C PHE A 276 -27.28 -15.42 1.14
N ARG A 277 -28.41 -15.29 0.42
CA ARG A 277 -29.66 -14.75 0.99
C ARG A 277 -30.10 -15.49 2.25
N ARG A 278 -29.96 -16.82 2.28
CA ARG A 278 -30.27 -17.63 3.46
C ARG A 278 -29.24 -17.44 4.58
N LEU A 279 -27.95 -17.42 4.22
CA LEU A 279 -26.85 -17.27 5.16
C LEU A 279 -26.81 -15.90 5.82
N GLN A 280 -27.12 -14.83 5.06
CA GLN A 280 -27.12 -13.45 5.52
C GLN A 280 -28.10 -13.27 6.68
N VAL A 281 -29.31 -13.81 6.55
CA VAL A 281 -30.33 -13.77 7.62
C VAL A 281 -29.90 -14.63 8.81
N ARG A 282 -29.37 -15.83 8.56
CA ARG A 282 -28.97 -16.77 9.62
C ARG A 282 -27.80 -16.27 10.46
N LEU A 283 -26.86 -15.55 9.85
CA LEU A 283 -25.58 -15.17 10.45
C LEU A 283 -25.46 -13.65 10.74
N ASP A 284 -26.49 -12.87 10.44
CA ASP A 284 -26.53 -11.40 10.58
C ASP A 284 -25.31 -10.68 9.98
N VAL A 285 -24.88 -11.13 8.79
CA VAL A 285 -23.68 -10.60 8.14
C VAL A 285 -24.03 -9.40 7.27
N ARG A 286 -23.32 -8.29 7.47
CA ARG A 286 -23.46 -7.06 6.67
C ARG A 286 -22.54 -7.10 5.45
N PRO A 287 -23.07 -7.00 4.21
CA PRO A 287 -22.26 -6.86 3.01
C PRO A 287 -21.35 -5.62 3.06
N MET A 288 -20.21 -5.72 2.39
CA MET A 288 -19.33 -4.60 2.09
C MET A 288 -19.85 -3.85 0.86
N ALA A 289 -19.42 -2.60 0.69
CA ALA A 289 -19.65 -1.88 -0.56
C ALA A 289 -18.76 -2.49 -1.66
N SER A 290 -19.30 -2.72 -2.85
CA SER A 290 -18.54 -3.24 -3.99
C SER A 290 -17.39 -2.30 -4.40
N THR A 291 -17.54 -1.00 -4.15
CA THR A 291 -16.53 0.05 -4.39
C THR A 291 -15.32 -0.04 -3.45
N ALA A 292 -15.37 -0.84 -2.39
CA ALA A 292 -14.21 -1.10 -1.53
C ALA A 292 -13.11 -1.91 -2.24
N TRP A 293 -13.43 -2.54 -3.38
CA TRP A 293 -12.53 -3.41 -4.12
C TRP A 293 -11.94 -2.70 -5.34
N THR A 294 -10.62 -2.78 -5.48
CA THR A 294 -9.91 -2.25 -6.64
C THR A 294 -9.74 -3.34 -7.70
N PHE A 295 -10.33 -3.14 -8.88
CA PHE A 295 -10.17 -4.04 -10.04
C PHE A 295 -9.19 -3.50 -11.11
N PHE A 296 -8.91 -2.20 -11.09
CA PHE A 296 -8.11 -1.53 -12.11
C PHE A 296 -6.63 -1.94 -12.05
N ARG A 297 -6.03 -2.20 -13.23
CA ARG A 297 -4.64 -2.65 -13.41
C ARG A 297 -4.31 -3.89 -12.57
N LEU A 298 -5.22 -4.86 -12.52
CA LEU A 298 -4.96 -6.20 -12.00
C LEU A 298 -4.71 -7.18 -13.14
N ARG A 299 -3.82 -8.15 -12.90
CA ARG A 299 -3.70 -9.34 -13.75
C ARG A 299 -4.86 -10.29 -13.41
N PRO A 300 -5.42 -11.06 -14.37
CA PRO A 300 -6.54 -11.97 -14.14
C PRO A 300 -6.44 -12.83 -12.86
N ASN A 301 -5.28 -13.45 -12.62
CA ASN A 301 -5.07 -14.28 -11.44
C ASN A 301 -5.10 -13.52 -10.10
N ASN A 302 -5.08 -12.18 -10.11
CA ASN A 302 -5.09 -11.32 -8.92
C ASN A 302 -6.47 -10.69 -8.67
N PHE A 303 -7.47 -11.00 -9.48
CA PHE A 303 -8.81 -10.44 -9.32
C PHE A 303 -9.43 -10.89 -7.99
N PRO A 304 -10.09 -9.97 -7.24
CA PRO A 304 -10.68 -10.31 -5.95
C PRO A 304 -11.59 -11.54 -5.97
N PRO A 305 -12.46 -11.77 -7.00
CA PRO A 305 -13.32 -12.94 -6.99
C PRO A 305 -12.56 -14.27 -6.92
N LEU A 306 -11.52 -14.44 -7.74
CA LEU A 306 -10.69 -15.65 -7.71
C LEU A 306 -9.94 -15.79 -6.38
N ARG A 307 -9.47 -14.68 -5.81
CA ARG A 307 -8.78 -14.68 -4.51
C ARG A 307 -9.70 -15.10 -3.37
N ILE A 308 -10.94 -14.64 -3.39
CA ILE A 308 -11.96 -15.05 -2.42
C ILE A 308 -12.31 -16.54 -2.59
N ALA A 309 -12.40 -17.06 -3.82
CA ALA A 309 -12.60 -18.49 -4.06
C ALA A 309 -11.45 -19.35 -3.52
N GLN A 310 -10.21 -18.91 -3.70
CA GLN A 310 -9.03 -19.56 -3.13
C GLN A 310 -9.09 -19.55 -1.59
N ALA A 311 -9.53 -18.44 -0.99
CA ALA A 311 -9.72 -18.33 0.44
C ALA A 311 -10.81 -19.28 0.97
N ALA A 312 -11.92 -19.42 0.23
CA ALA A 312 -12.99 -20.37 0.52
C ALA A 312 -12.47 -21.82 0.49
N ALA A 313 -11.61 -22.14 -0.48
CA ALA A 313 -11.03 -23.47 -0.64
C ALA A 313 -10.13 -23.88 0.53
N TRP A 314 -9.53 -22.94 1.27
CA TRP A 314 -8.74 -23.26 2.47
C TRP A 314 -9.55 -23.85 3.63
N TYR A 315 -10.87 -23.75 3.59
CA TYR A 315 -11.78 -24.32 4.59
C TYR A 315 -12.31 -25.70 4.19
N ALA A 316 -11.96 -26.22 3.01
CA ALA A 316 -12.29 -27.59 2.63
C ALA A 316 -11.70 -28.60 3.63
N GLU A 317 -12.37 -29.75 3.76
CA GLU A 317 -11.94 -30.82 4.66
C GLU A 317 -10.50 -31.25 4.33
N GLY A 318 -9.67 -31.42 5.37
CA GLY A 318 -8.25 -31.76 5.22
C GLY A 318 -7.36 -30.60 4.75
N VAL A 319 -7.89 -29.39 4.54
CA VAL A 319 -7.12 -28.20 4.15
C VAL A 319 -6.86 -27.31 5.36
N LEU A 320 -5.82 -26.47 5.27
CA LEU A 320 -5.20 -25.75 6.39
C LEU A 320 -6.18 -25.10 7.38
N LEU A 321 -7.17 -24.33 6.92
CA LEU A 321 -8.03 -23.52 7.80
C LEU A 321 -9.23 -24.28 8.37
N HIS A 322 -9.45 -25.53 7.94
CA HIS A 322 -10.59 -26.36 8.37
C HIS A 322 -10.62 -26.56 9.89
N GLU A 323 -9.46 -26.84 10.52
CA GLU A 323 -9.39 -27.18 11.95
C GLU A 323 -8.33 -26.39 12.72
N ALA A 324 -7.12 -26.92 12.86
CA ALA A 324 -6.07 -26.41 13.77
C ALA A 324 -4.86 -25.87 12.99
N PRO A 325 -5.01 -24.78 12.21
CA PRO A 325 -4.02 -24.37 11.21
C PRO A 325 -2.63 -24.08 11.81
N VAL A 326 -2.57 -23.41 12.96
CA VAL A 326 -1.29 -23.08 13.62
C VAL A 326 -0.56 -24.33 14.08
N SER A 327 -1.27 -25.35 14.58
CA SER A 327 -0.65 -26.62 14.95
C SER A 327 -0.14 -27.37 13.72
N THR A 328 -0.91 -27.39 12.63
CA THR A 328 -0.50 -28.00 11.35
C THR A 328 0.79 -27.35 10.82
N LEU A 329 0.86 -26.02 10.81
CA LEU A 329 2.03 -25.28 10.35
C LEU A 329 3.24 -25.48 11.27
N ARG A 330 3.04 -25.57 12.58
CA ARG A 330 4.10 -25.92 13.52
C ARG A 330 4.66 -27.32 13.25
N THR A 331 3.81 -28.31 13.03
CA THR A 331 4.26 -29.66 12.66
C THR A 331 5.04 -29.66 11.34
N ALA A 332 4.62 -28.82 10.39
CA ALA A 332 5.33 -28.64 9.11
C ALA A 332 6.75 -28.07 9.28
N LEU A 333 6.99 -27.21 10.28
CA LEU A 333 8.34 -26.71 10.58
C LEU A 333 9.33 -27.82 10.99
N GLY A 334 8.84 -28.91 11.58
CA GLY A 334 9.67 -30.02 12.05
C GLY A 334 9.87 -31.14 11.02
N GLN A 335 9.40 -30.99 9.78
CA GLN A 335 9.59 -31.99 8.72
C GLN A 335 10.96 -31.84 8.05
N ASP A 336 11.41 -32.86 7.32
CA ASP A 336 12.69 -32.81 6.59
C ASP A 336 12.73 -31.72 5.50
N THR A 337 11.56 -31.36 4.96
CA THR A 337 11.42 -30.30 3.94
C THR A 337 10.36 -29.26 4.35
N PRO A 338 10.66 -28.39 5.34
CA PRO A 338 9.68 -27.46 5.91
C PRO A 338 9.07 -26.52 4.88
N VAL A 339 9.88 -25.92 4.01
CA VAL A 339 9.40 -24.98 2.98
C VAL A 339 8.43 -25.64 2.02
N ALA A 340 8.74 -26.86 1.55
CA ALA A 340 7.87 -27.60 0.65
C ALA A 340 6.56 -28.00 1.33
N THR A 341 6.64 -28.49 2.57
CA THR A 341 5.48 -28.88 3.38
C THR A 341 4.56 -27.68 3.65
N LEU A 342 5.13 -26.53 4.02
CA LEU A 342 4.38 -25.29 4.25
C LEU A 342 3.74 -24.75 2.96
N ARG A 343 4.44 -24.83 1.82
CA ARG A 343 3.86 -24.49 0.52
C ARG A 343 2.68 -25.39 0.16
N GLU A 344 2.74 -26.67 0.49
CA GLU A 344 1.64 -27.60 0.23
C GLU A 344 0.47 -27.34 1.18
N ALA A 345 0.71 -27.04 2.45
CA ALA A 345 -0.32 -26.62 3.38
C ALA A 345 -1.07 -25.36 2.91
N LEU A 346 -0.39 -24.44 2.22
CA LEU A 346 -1.01 -23.25 1.62
C LEU A 346 -1.68 -23.51 0.26
N ALA A 347 -1.66 -24.73 -0.27
CA ALA A 347 -2.36 -25.03 -1.51
C ALA A 347 -3.86 -24.72 -1.36
N ALA A 348 -4.42 -24.09 -2.39
CA ALA A 348 -5.84 -23.83 -2.52
C ALA A 348 -6.28 -24.27 -3.90
N SER A 349 -7.27 -25.16 -3.94
CA SER A 349 -7.86 -25.69 -5.17
C SER A 349 -9.33 -25.31 -5.20
N PRO A 350 -9.66 -24.11 -5.74
CA PRO A 350 -11.06 -23.69 -5.85
C PRO A 350 -11.83 -24.60 -6.84
N PRO A 351 -13.17 -24.57 -6.81
CA PRO A 351 -14.00 -25.39 -7.69
C PRO A 351 -13.69 -25.24 -9.18
N ALA A 352 -14.07 -26.24 -9.98
CA ALA A 352 -13.78 -26.30 -11.42
C ALA A 352 -14.27 -25.07 -12.22
N PHE A 353 -15.32 -24.39 -11.74
CA PHE A 353 -15.80 -23.10 -12.27
C PHE A 353 -14.64 -22.12 -12.51
N TRP A 354 -13.73 -21.99 -11.55
CA TRP A 354 -12.62 -21.04 -11.58
C TRP A 354 -11.54 -21.37 -12.61
N ARG A 355 -11.50 -22.58 -13.19
CA ARG A 355 -10.56 -22.89 -14.30
C ARG A 355 -10.80 -22.03 -15.55
N THR A 356 -12.01 -21.49 -15.69
CA THR A 356 -12.40 -20.63 -16.82
C THR A 356 -12.99 -19.29 -16.38
N HIS A 357 -12.86 -18.93 -15.10
CA HIS A 357 -13.43 -17.72 -14.53
C HIS A 357 -12.46 -17.03 -13.57
N TYR A 358 -12.39 -15.71 -13.65
CA TYR A 358 -11.85 -14.85 -12.58
C TYR A 358 -12.85 -13.71 -12.24
N HIS A 359 -14.05 -13.81 -12.81
CA HIS A 359 -15.24 -12.98 -12.58
C HIS A 359 -16.47 -13.88 -12.46
N LEU A 360 -17.52 -13.38 -11.81
CA LEU A 360 -18.80 -14.08 -11.66
C LEU A 360 -19.82 -13.76 -12.78
N THR A 361 -19.45 -12.89 -13.74
CA THR A 361 -20.36 -12.42 -14.80
C THR A 361 -19.99 -12.91 -16.19
N LYS A 362 -18.76 -13.39 -16.40
CA LYS A 362 -18.30 -13.81 -17.72
C LYS A 362 -17.20 -14.86 -17.65
N ARG A 363 -17.20 -15.72 -18.67
CA ARG A 363 -16.17 -16.71 -18.92
C ARG A 363 -14.90 -16.06 -19.49
N ALA A 364 -13.77 -16.67 -19.20
CA ALA A 364 -12.46 -16.34 -19.75
C ALA A 364 -11.76 -17.58 -20.32
N ALA A 365 -10.58 -17.36 -20.91
CA ALA A 365 -9.71 -18.45 -21.33
C ALA A 365 -9.34 -19.35 -20.14
N GLU A 366 -9.10 -20.63 -20.45
CA GLU A 366 -8.70 -21.60 -19.44
C GLU A 366 -7.36 -21.21 -18.80
N HIS A 367 -7.30 -21.35 -17.47
CA HIS A 367 -6.13 -21.02 -16.68
C HIS A 367 -6.07 -21.90 -15.42
N ASN A 368 -4.92 -21.90 -14.74
CA ASN A 368 -4.78 -22.55 -13.46
C ASN A 368 -5.30 -21.62 -12.34
N PRO A 369 -6.39 -21.98 -11.63
CA PRO A 369 -6.97 -21.13 -10.60
C PRO A 369 -6.29 -21.33 -9.23
N SER A 370 -5.32 -22.22 -9.11
CA SER A 370 -4.60 -22.46 -7.85
C SER A 370 -3.59 -21.36 -7.54
N LEU A 371 -3.23 -21.26 -6.26
CA LEU A 371 -2.16 -20.38 -5.82
C LEU A 371 -0.81 -20.84 -6.37
N GLY A 372 -0.15 -19.97 -7.16
CA GLY A 372 1.21 -20.20 -7.65
C GLY A 372 2.27 -20.07 -6.56
N THR A 373 3.44 -20.67 -6.77
CA THR A 373 4.54 -20.77 -5.78
C THR A 373 4.96 -19.42 -5.21
N SER A 374 5.22 -18.42 -6.07
CA SER A 374 5.60 -17.07 -5.62
C SER A 374 4.57 -16.43 -4.68
N ARG A 375 3.27 -16.72 -4.87
CA ARG A 375 2.22 -16.24 -3.97
C ARG A 375 2.25 -16.97 -2.63
N ARG A 376 2.44 -18.29 -2.64
CA ARG A 376 2.59 -19.07 -1.41
C ARG A 376 3.79 -18.56 -0.61
N ASP A 377 4.92 -18.29 -1.26
CA ASP A 377 6.11 -17.71 -0.62
C ASP A 377 5.82 -16.34 0.01
N THR A 378 5.08 -15.49 -0.71
CA THR A 378 4.64 -14.18 -0.18
C THR A 378 3.77 -14.35 1.07
N LEU A 379 2.87 -15.34 1.10
CA LEU A 379 2.03 -15.65 2.26
C LEU A 379 2.85 -16.24 3.41
N LEU A 380 3.86 -17.05 3.12
CA LEU A 380 4.77 -17.56 4.14
C LEU A 380 5.49 -16.42 4.86
N VAL A 381 6.05 -15.50 4.09
CA VAL A 381 6.79 -14.32 4.57
C VAL A 381 5.90 -13.35 5.36
N ASN A 382 4.69 -13.05 4.87
CA ASN A 382 3.88 -11.93 5.41
C ASN A 382 2.77 -12.35 6.37
N ALA A 383 2.41 -13.64 6.41
CA ALA A 383 1.34 -14.15 7.24
C ALA A 383 1.78 -15.31 8.13
N VAL A 384 2.33 -16.38 7.56
CA VAL A 384 2.60 -17.62 8.30
C VAL A 384 3.74 -17.45 9.29
N VAL A 385 4.92 -16.99 8.85
CA VAL A 385 6.09 -16.91 9.73
C VAL A 385 5.89 -15.93 10.89
N PRO A 386 5.38 -14.70 10.69
CA PRO A 386 5.10 -13.79 11.81
C PRO A 386 4.19 -14.42 12.89
N VAL A 387 3.14 -15.16 12.46
CA VAL A 387 2.24 -15.86 13.39
C VAL A 387 2.93 -17.02 14.09
N LEU A 388 3.77 -17.79 13.39
CA LEU A 388 4.55 -18.89 13.99
C LEU A 388 5.60 -18.39 14.98
N LEU A 389 6.21 -17.24 14.74
CA LEU A 389 7.12 -16.59 15.68
C LEU A 389 6.38 -16.13 16.93
N GLN A 390 5.24 -15.45 16.77
CA GLN A 390 4.41 -15.04 17.92
C GLN A 390 3.97 -16.27 18.75
N ASP A 391 3.55 -17.36 18.09
CA ASP A 391 3.18 -18.62 18.76
C ASP A 391 4.37 -19.32 19.44
N ALA A 392 5.58 -19.24 18.86
CA ALA A 392 6.80 -19.78 19.44
C ALA A 392 7.22 -19.01 20.70
N ASP A 393 7.22 -17.67 20.64
CA ASP A 393 7.53 -16.79 21.77
C ASP A 393 6.57 -17.04 22.93
N ARG A 394 5.27 -17.14 22.63
CA ARG A 394 4.24 -17.43 23.65
C ARG A 394 4.42 -18.76 24.36
N ARG A 395 5.01 -19.75 23.69
CA ARG A 395 5.28 -21.08 24.22
C ARG A 395 6.70 -21.22 24.75
N GLY A 396 7.52 -20.15 24.72
CA GLY A 396 8.92 -20.18 25.10
C GLY A 396 9.76 -21.17 24.27
N ASN A 397 9.39 -21.40 23.01
CA ASN A 397 10.02 -22.42 22.17
C ASN A 397 10.99 -21.78 21.16
N ALA A 398 12.21 -21.53 21.63
CA ALA A 398 13.28 -20.94 20.80
C ALA A 398 13.61 -21.78 19.56
N ALA A 399 13.65 -23.11 19.67
CA ALA A 399 13.94 -23.99 18.54
C ALA A 399 12.91 -23.86 17.40
N GLN A 400 11.63 -23.65 17.73
CA GLN A 400 10.61 -23.39 16.73
C GLN A 400 10.74 -21.98 16.13
N ALA A 401 11.11 -20.97 16.94
CA ALA A 401 11.37 -19.63 16.43
C ALA A 401 12.52 -19.66 15.40
N ASP A 402 13.61 -20.35 15.72
CA ASP A 402 14.73 -20.57 14.81
C ASP A 402 14.30 -21.30 13.53
N ALA A 403 13.53 -22.38 13.65
CA ALA A 403 13.01 -23.10 12.48
C ALA A 403 12.12 -22.21 11.58
N ALA A 404 11.33 -21.31 12.17
CA ALA A 404 10.53 -20.35 11.42
C ALA A 404 11.39 -19.30 10.70
N LEU A 405 12.50 -18.85 11.31
CA LEU A 405 13.49 -17.98 10.66
C LEU A 405 14.25 -18.69 9.53
N ASP A 406 14.54 -19.98 9.68
CA ASP A 406 15.22 -20.75 8.65
C ASP A 406 14.34 -20.92 7.39
N VAL A 407 13.03 -20.98 7.53
CA VAL A 407 12.09 -20.90 6.39
C VAL A 407 12.29 -19.59 5.62
N PHE A 408 12.47 -18.46 6.30
CA PHE A 408 12.74 -17.16 5.68
C PHE A 408 14.03 -17.15 4.87
N ARG A 409 15.09 -17.75 5.43
CA ARG A 409 16.42 -17.83 4.81
C ARG A 409 16.46 -18.82 3.64
N ALA A 410 15.61 -19.84 3.66
CA ALA A 410 15.53 -20.85 2.60
C ALA A 410 14.62 -20.45 1.43
N LEU A 411 13.71 -19.49 1.63
CA LEU A 411 12.86 -18.96 0.55
C LEU A 411 13.67 -18.03 -0.37
N PRO A 412 13.41 -18.03 -1.68
CA PRO A 412 14.12 -17.16 -2.61
C PRO A 412 13.76 -15.69 -2.40
N ALA A 413 14.71 -14.80 -2.70
CA ALA A 413 14.45 -13.36 -2.72
C ALA A 413 13.28 -13.00 -3.67
N SER A 414 12.47 -12.03 -3.27
CA SER A 414 11.38 -11.55 -4.12
C SER A 414 11.94 -10.80 -5.34
N GLN A 415 11.17 -10.81 -6.42
CA GLN A 415 11.58 -10.26 -7.73
C GLN A 415 10.84 -8.95 -8.05
N ASP A 416 10.50 -8.17 -7.02
CA ASP A 416 9.80 -6.89 -7.16
C ASP A 416 10.77 -5.73 -7.49
N ARG A 417 10.20 -4.55 -7.75
CA ARG A 417 10.96 -3.35 -8.14
C ARG A 417 11.95 -2.92 -7.05
N VAL A 418 11.61 -3.09 -5.77
CA VAL A 418 12.49 -2.66 -4.68
C VAL A 418 13.74 -3.53 -4.66
N VAL A 419 13.58 -4.85 -4.74
CA VAL A 419 14.74 -5.76 -4.78
C VAL A 419 15.60 -5.51 -6.02
N ARG A 420 14.99 -5.35 -7.19
CA ARG A 420 15.73 -5.08 -8.44
C ARG A 420 16.59 -3.82 -8.37
N ARG A 421 16.10 -2.74 -7.73
CA ARG A 421 16.88 -1.50 -7.55
C ARG A 421 18.25 -1.76 -6.89
N PHE A 422 18.31 -2.64 -5.90
CA PHE A 422 19.58 -2.96 -5.22
C PHE A 422 20.41 -3.98 -6.01
N GLN A 423 19.77 -4.88 -6.76
CA GLN A 423 20.46 -5.78 -7.69
C GLN A 423 21.17 -5.00 -8.80
N ASP A 424 20.53 -3.94 -9.30
CA ASP A 424 21.13 -3.04 -10.29
C ASP A 424 22.36 -2.29 -9.73
N LEU A 425 22.48 -2.17 -8.41
CA LEU A 425 23.67 -1.67 -7.69
C LEU A 425 24.65 -2.80 -7.29
N GLY A 426 24.53 -4.00 -7.85
CA GLY A 426 25.43 -5.12 -7.55
C GLY A 426 25.19 -5.79 -6.19
N THR A 427 24.02 -5.63 -5.58
CA THR A 427 23.64 -6.35 -4.35
C THR A 427 22.78 -7.56 -4.69
N ASP A 428 23.30 -8.76 -4.47
CA ASP A 428 22.56 -10.00 -4.73
C ASP A 428 21.94 -10.57 -3.44
N PRO A 429 20.61 -10.43 -3.23
CA PRO A 429 19.96 -11.00 -2.05
C PRO A 429 19.83 -12.52 -2.19
N GLU A 430 20.38 -13.26 -1.22
CA GLU A 430 20.40 -14.73 -1.24
C GLU A 430 19.03 -15.33 -0.89
N SER A 431 18.18 -14.57 -0.19
CA SER A 431 16.96 -15.09 0.42
C SER A 431 15.81 -14.08 0.51
N ALA A 432 14.61 -14.59 0.82
CA ALA A 432 13.46 -13.76 1.18
C ALA A 432 13.73 -12.91 2.42
N TYR A 433 14.59 -13.38 3.32
CA TYR A 433 15.05 -12.63 4.49
C TYR A 433 15.81 -11.36 4.06
N ASP A 434 16.83 -11.51 3.20
CA ASP A 434 17.59 -10.35 2.69
C ASP A 434 16.68 -9.40 1.90
N ALA A 435 15.76 -9.94 1.09
CA ALA A 435 14.76 -9.14 0.38
C ALA A 435 13.89 -8.32 1.34
N GLN A 436 13.48 -8.85 2.51
CA GLN A 436 12.76 -8.04 3.51
C GLN A 436 13.61 -6.91 4.07
N GLY A 437 14.92 -7.14 4.28
CA GLY A 437 15.85 -6.09 4.68
C GLY A 437 15.98 -4.98 3.66
N LEU A 438 16.01 -5.33 2.36
CA LEU A 438 16.02 -4.34 1.27
C LEU A 438 14.72 -3.51 1.23
N HIS A 439 13.57 -4.13 1.47
CA HIS A 439 12.30 -3.41 1.58
C HIS A 439 12.29 -2.42 2.74
N GLU A 440 12.83 -2.82 3.88
CA GLU A 440 12.96 -1.98 5.06
C GLU A 440 13.89 -0.79 4.81
N LEU A 441 15.08 -1.07 4.24
CA LEU A 441 16.06 -0.06 3.85
C LEU A 441 15.44 0.96 2.89
N TYR A 442 14.77 0.48 1.84
CA TYR A 442 14.16 1.35 0.84
C TYR A 442 13.07 2.23 1.44
N LYS A 443 12.13 1.63 2.18
CA LYS A 443 10.94 2.34 2.67
C LYS A 443 11.28 3.34 3.78
N ASN A 444 12.04 2.90 4.79
CA ASN A 444 12.22 3.65 6.03
C ASN A 444 13.51 4.48 6.06
N TYR A 445 14.42 4.30 5.10
CA TYR A 445 15.64 5.10 4.99
C TYR A 445 15.75 5.79 3.63
N CYS A 446 15.84 5.04 2.52
CA CYS A 446 16.12 5.64 1.22
C CYS A 446 15.01 6.62 0.78
N SER A 447 13.74 6.21 0.92
CA SER A 447 12.58 7.03 0.52
C SER A 447 12.24 8.09 1.56
N ALA A 448 12.60 7.87 2.83
CA ALA A 448 12.34 8.78 3.94
C ALA A 448 13.46 9.81 4.17
N GLY A 449 14.56 9.74 3.43
CA GLY A 449 15.74 10.61 3.63
C GLY A 449 16.56 10.29 4.89
N GLY A 450 16.41 9.09 5.47
CA GLY A 450 17.04 8.68 6.73
C GLY A 450 18.54 8.33 6.64
N CYS A 451 19.30 8.95 5.72
CA CYS A 451 20.70 8.59 5.48
C CYS A 451 21.62 8.77 6.69
N LEU A 452 21.31 9.72 7.58
CA LEU A 452 22.08 9.97 8.81
C LEU A 452 21.96 8.85 9.84
N ASP A 453 20.88 8.06 9.78
CA ASP A 453 20.61 6.93 10.69
C ASP A 453 20.82 5.56 10.00
N CYS A 454 21.20 5.57 8.73
CA CYS A 454 21.48 4.37 7.93
C CYS A 454 22.97 4.06 8.00
N GLN A 455 23.37 2.83 8.37
CA GLN A 455 24.81 2.49 8.43
C GLN A 455 25.54 2.67 7.09
N ILE A 456 24.85 2.48 5.96
CA ILE A 456 25.39 2.73 4.62
C ILE A 456 25.60 4.24 4.42
N GLY A 457 24.64 5.07 4.81
CA GLY A 457 24.75 6.52 4.72
C GLY A 457 25.81 7.09 5.66
N GLN A 458 25.83 6.63 6.92
CA GLN A 458 26.85 6.99 7.91
C GLN A 458 28.26 6.63 7.45
N HIS A 459 28.45 5.49 6.79
CA HIS A 459 29.75 5.13 6.22
C HIS A 459 30.19 6.11 5.12
N LEU A 460 29.27 6.55 4.26
CA LEU A 460 29.57 7.48 3.17
C LEU A 460 29.73 8.95 3.60
N LEU A 461 29.13 9.32 4.74
CA LEU A 461 29.15 10.67 5.31
C LEU A 461 30.18 10.84 6.43
N GLY A 462 30.66 9.72 6.99
CA GLY A 462 31.51 9.65 8.18
C GLY A 462 32.99 9.43 7.91
N ASP A 463 33.44 9.68 6.68
CA ASP A 463 34.85 9.84 6.30
C ASP A 463 35.14 11.28 5.87
#